data_AF-A0A9W6EWJ2-F1
#
_entry.id   AF-A0A9W6EWJ2-F1
#
_cell.length_a   1.000
_cell.length_b   1.000
_cell.length_c   1.000
_cell.angle_alpha   90.00
_cell.angle_beta   90.00
_cell.angle_gamma   90.00
#
_symmetry.space_group_name_H-M   'P 1'
#
loop_
_entity.id
_entity.type
_entity.pdbx_description
1 polymer ?
#
loop_
_entity_poly.entity_id
_entity_poly.type
_entity_poly.pdbx_seq_one_letter_code
_entity_poly.pdbx_strand_id
1 'polypeptide(L)'
;MKITALTLGFLLLTNFCFSQIKKKELDGEWYSDNDFGQYHKNDTIRFTSRIKNPKQEKRDCEQIKWEKENRTFKLTEVNICTARAKATKGFSTQKIKLRKTDFGQTIEYYQDKKIADKFRIIELNKDVKSEFKLMRFDKLSEQKVYKYVDSLVFKVLNYNPDSTDSNYGVKISDSNPNVKIKIRDGGIGNPEPLIVVNGRPLKNREPLKELLLVETYTIKYLTKEESASIYGSRAINGVVLLLTSEKRFKKIWKKYGR
;
A
#
# COMPACT_ATOMS: atom_id res chain seq x y z
N MET A 1 13.44 -27.11 -43.35
CA MET A 1 12.63 -26.00 -42.76
C MET A 1 13.27 -25.58 -41.46
N LYS A 2 13.83 -24.36 -41.39
CA LYS A 2 14.44 -23.81 -40.18
C LYS A 2 13.33 -23.19 -39.32
N ILE A 3 13.13 -23.74 -38.13
CA ILE A 3 12.24 -23.16 -37.11
C ILE A 3 12.98 -21.95 -36.55
N THR A 4 12.61 -20.76 -37.01
CA THR A 4 13.03 -19.51 -36.38
C THR A 4 12.33 -19.38 -35.03
N ALA A 5 13.10 -19.61 -33.98
CA ALA A 5 12.71 -19.32 -32.61
C ALA A 5 12.46 -17.81 -32.46
N LEU A 6 11.21 -17.40 -32.63
CA LEU A 6 10.76 -16.07 -32.23
C LEU A 6 10.52 -16.10 -30.72
N THR A 7 11.61 -16.07 -29.94
CA THR A 7 11.53 -15.76 -28.52
C THR A 7 11.07 -14.32 -28.40
N LEU A 8 9.76 -14.14 -28.34
CA LEU A 8 9.09 -12.89 -28.02
C LEU A 8 9.40 -12.57 -26.54
N GLY A 9 10.58 -12.00 -26.32
CA GLY A 9 10.97 -11.41 -25.05
C GLY A 9 10.11 -10.18 -24.82
N PHE A 10 8.90 -10.37 -24.29
CA PHE A 10 8.04 -9.32 -23.82
C PHE A 10 8.64 -8.77 -22.51
N LEU A 11 9.73 -8.02 -22.64
CA LEU A 11 10.30 -7.18 -21.59
C LEU A 11 9.29 -6.06 -21.34
N LEU A 12 8.34 -6.33 -20.43
CA LEU A 12 7.55 -5.31 -19.74
C LEU A 12 8.49 -4.47 -18.87
N LEU A 13 9.30 -3.63 -19.50
CA LEU A 13 9.89 -2.46 -18.87
C LEU A 13 8.80 -1.41 -18.80
N THR A 14 7.81 -1.63 -17.94
CA THR A 14 6.93 -0.56 -17.50
C THR A 14 7.80 0.39 -16.69
N ASN A 15 8.35 1.40 -17.37
CA ASN A 15 8.89 2.59 -16.74
C ASN A 15 7.72 3.25 -16.00
N PHE A 16 7.50 2.84 -14.75
CA PHE A 16 6.60 3.55 -13.86
C PHE A 16 7.19 4.93 -13.64
N CYS A 17 6.74 5.91 -14.42
CA CYS A 17 6.96 7.31 -14.16
C CYS A 17 6.14 7.67 -12.92
N PHE A 18 6.62 7.31 -11.74
CA PHE A 18 6.13 7.91 -10.52
C PHE A 18 6.40 9.41 -10.62
N SER A 19 5.34 10.22 -10.57
CA SER A 19 5.47 11.68 -10.54
C SER A 19 6.47 12.06 -9.45
N GLN A 20 7.56 12.72 -9.85
CA GLN A 20 8.66 13.03 -8.94
C GLN A 20 8.44 14.40 -8.32
N ILE A 21 8.11 14.42 -7.04
CA ILE A 21 8.04 15.62 -6.23
C ILE A 21 9.45 16.11 -5.91
N LYS A 22 9.66 17.41 -6.10
CA LYS A 22 10.85 18.18 -5.72
C LYS A 22 10.70 18.69 -4.30
N LYS A 23 11.82 18.81 -3.58
CA LYS A 23 11.85 19.28 -2.19
C LYS A 23 11.20 20.66 -1.97
N LYS A 24 11.22 21.53 -2.98
CA LYS A 24 10.59 22.85 -2.96
C LYS A 24 9.06 22.82 -3.03
N GLU A 25 8.50 21.74 -3.54
CA GLU A 25 7.05 21.57 -3.66
C GLU A 25 6.41 21.16 -2.32
N LEU A 26 7.25 20.85 -1.33
CA LEU A 26 6.85 20.59 0.05
C LEU A 26 6.96 21.84 0.92
N ASP A 27 7.38 22.99 0.36
CA ASP A 27 7.47 24.24 1.10
C ASP A 27 6.07 24.77 1.47
N GLY A 28 5.98 25.43 2.61
CA GLY A 28 4.73 25.96 3.17
C GLY A 28 4.23 25.17 4.36
N GLU A 29 2.97 25.46 4.71
CA GLU A 29 2.26 24.84 5.83
C GLU A 29 1.21 23.85 5.34
N TRP A 30 1.28 22.65 5.90
CA TRP A 30 0.42 21.52 5.61
C TRP A 30 -0.21 21.03 6.90
N TYR A 31 -1.50 20.73 6.87
CA TYR A 31 -2.26 20.33 8.06
C TYR A 31 -2.87 18.96 7.84
N SER A 32 -2.70 18.06 8.81
CA SER A 32 -3.32 16.74 8.74
C SER A 32 -4.83 16.86 8.90
N ASP A 33 -5.55 16.07 8.10
CA ASP A 33 -7.01 15.98 8.23
C ASP A 33 -7.43 15.15 9.45
N ASN A 34 -6.56 14.26 9.94
CA ASN A 34 -6.81 13.45 11.13
C ASN A 34 -6.36 14.18 12.41
N ASP A 35 -7.04 13.91 13.52
CA ASP A 35 -6.60 14.28 14.87
C ASP A 35 -5.25 13.62 15.26
N PHE A 36 -4.65 14.05 16.38
CA PHE A 36 -3.37 13.52 16.87
C PHE A 36 -3.41 12.00 17.11
N GLY A 37 -4.48 11.51 17.74
CA GLY A 37 -4.62 10.10 18.09
C GLY A 37 -4.68 9.20 16.87
N GLN A 38 -5.30 9.69 15.79
CA GLN A 38 -5.47 8.97 14.53
C GLN A 38 -4.27 9.12 13.60
N TYR A 39 -3.55 10.25 13.64
CA TYR A 39 -2.35 10.48 12.82
C TYR A 39 -1.29 9.36 12.96
N HIS A 40 -1.12 8.84 14.18
CA HIS A 40 -0.14 7.79 14.47
C HIS A 40 -0.65 6.37 14.18
N LYS A 41 -1.97 6.19 14.00
CA LYS A 41 -2.60 4.88 13.79
C LYS A 41 -2.94 4.62 12.33
N ASN A 42 -3.22 5.67 11.57
CA ASN A 42 -3.65 5.55 10.18
C ASN A 42 -2.47 5.24 9.25
N ASP A 43 -2.72 4.33 8.32
CA ASP A 43 -1.75 3.96 7.27
C ASP A 43 -1.56 5.08 6.25
N THR A 44 -2.65 5.75 5.91
CA THR A 44 -2.66 6.87 4.99
C THR A 44 -2.90 8.17 5.74
N ILE A 45 -2.11 9.18 5.40
CA ILE A 45 -2.19 10.50 5.98
C ILE A 45 -2.44 11.47 4.84
N ARG A 46 -3.49 12.27 4.98
CA ARG A 46 -3.82 13.36 4.07
C ARG A 46 -3.45 14.67 4.74
N PHE A 47 -2.65 15.45 4.03
CA PHE A 47 -2.27 16.81 4.39
C PHE A 47 -2.90 17.79 3.40
N THR A 48 -3.43 18.91 3.90
CA THR A 48 -3.98 19.97 3.07
C THR A 48 -3.28 21.29 3.35
N SER A 49 -3.03 22.08 2.31
CA SER A 49 -2.55 23.46 2.48
C SER A 49 -3.71 24.35 2.98
N ARG A 50 -3.42 25.29 3.88
CA ARG A 50 -4.46 26.21 4.36
C ARG A 50 -4.95 27.13 3.24
N ILE A 51 -6.24 27.11 2.95
CA ILE A 51 -6.91 28.15 2.16
C ILE A 51 -7.03 29.41 3.02
N LYS A 52 -6.72 30.58 2.45
CA LYS A 52 -6.83 31.89 3.12
C LYS A 52 -8.27 32.28 3.56
N ASN A 53 -9.30 31.51 3.23
CA ASN A 53 -10.70 31.81 3.58
C ASN A 53 -11.42 30.58 4.19
N PRO A 54 -11.61 30.54 5.52
CA PRO A 54 -12.14 29.40 6.25
C PRO A 54 -13.66 29.53 6.48
N LYS A 55 -14.49 29.51 5.43
CA LYS A 55 -15.94 29.39 5.66
C LYS A 55 -16.33 27.91 5.81
N GLN A 56 -16.51 27.51 7.07
CA GLN A 56 -17.37 26.39 7.51
C GLN A 56 -17.09 24.99 6.92
N GLU A 57 -15.89 24.45 7.09
CA GLU A 57 -15.74 23.00 7.25
C GLU A 57 -15.56 22.72 8.74
N LYS A 58 -16.43 21.86 9.29
CA LYS A 58 -16.36 21.35 10.66
C LYS A 58 -14.99 20.70 10.82
N ARG A 59 -14.08 21.39 11.49
CA ARG A 59 -12.67 21.01 11.58
C ARG A 59 -12.39 20.37 12.92
N ASP A 60 -11.66 19.25 12.88
CA ASP A 60 -11.01 18.73 14.08
C ASP A 60 -10.02 19.77 14.59
N CYS A 61 -10.17 20.08 15.87
CA CYS A 61 -9.44 21.17 16.50
C CYS A 61 -7.96 20.87 16.66
N GLU A 62 -7.60 19.59 16.71
CA GLU A 62 -6.26 19.07 16.95
C GLU A 62 -5.71 18.50 15.65
N GLN A 63 -4.59 19.06 15.16
CA GLN A 63 -4.03 18.69 13.86
C GLN A 63 -2.50 18.70 13.90
N ILE A 64 -1.87 17.80 13.15
CA ILE A 64 -0.44 17.84 12.90
C ILE A 64 -0.15 18.87 11.81
N LYS A 65 0.63 19.89 12.15
CA LYS A 65 1.19 20.87 11.21
C LYS A 65 2.55 20.39 10.75
N TRP A 66 2.69 20.16 9.45
CA TRP A 66 3.98 20.09 8.76
C TRP A 66 4.29 21.48 8.21
N GLU A 67 5.40 22.05 8.65
CA GLU A 67 5.93 23.31 8.16
C GLU A 67 7.33 23.11 7.58
N LYS A 68 7.52 23.54 6.34
CA LYS A 68 8.83 23.51 5.70
C LYS A 68 9.11 24.87 5.08
N GLU A 69 10.23 25.45 5.47
CA GLU A 69 10.74 26.68 4.90
C GLU A 69 12.23 26.51 4.60
N ASN A 70 12.59 26.58 3.31
CA ASN A 70 13.96 26.39 2.85
C ASN A 70 14.57 25.05 3.32
N ARG A 71 15.51 25.11 4.26
CA ARG A 71 16.23 23.96 4.85
C ARG A 71 15.65 23.52 6.20
N THR A 72 14.76 24.31 6.78
CA THR A 72 14.14 24.07 8.07
C THR A 72 12.85 23.28 7.86
N PHE A 73 12.65 22.27 8.69
CA PHE A 73 11.43 21.48 8.73
C PHE A 73 10.98 21.35 10.17
N LYS A 74 9.67 21.47 10.40
CA LYS A 74 9.03 21.29 11.70
C LYS A 74 7.73 20.50 11.53
N LEU A 75 7.53 19.54 12.42
CA LEU A 75 6.30 18.81 12.64
C LEU A 75 5.82 19.16 14.05
N THR A 76 4.65 19.78 14.15
CA THR A 76 4.13 20.27 15.42
C THR A 76 2.67 19.90 15.60
N GLU A 77 2.31 19.53 16.81
CA GLU A 77 0.93 19.41 17.24
C GLU A 77 0.34 20.82 17.43
N VAL A 78 -0.77 21.12 16.75
CA VAL A 78 -1.49 22.39 16.90
C VAL A 78 -2.95 22.18 17.27
N ASN A 79 -3.44 22.91 18.27
CA ASN A 79 -4.86 23.08 18.51
C ASN A 79 -5.33 24.41 17.90
N ILE A 80 -6.16 24.36 16.87
CA ILE A 80 -6.54 25.51 16.04
C ILE A 80 -7.85 26.16 16.54
N CYS A 81 -8.67 25.43 17.30
CA CYS A 81 -9.93 25.96 17.84
C CYS A 81 -9.72 26.85 19.07
N THR A 82 -8.57 26.75 19.74
CA THR A 82 -8.20 27.68 20.80
C THR A 82 -7.39 28.84 20.19
N ALA A 83 -7.73 30.08 20.51
CA ALA A 83 -7.11 31.29 19.95
C ALA A 83 -5.58 31.39 20.17
N ARG A 84 -4.99 30.48 20.95
CA ARG A 84 -3.56 30.29 21.10
C ARG A 84 -3.24 28.82 20.80
N ALA A 85 -2.72 28.56 19.60
CA ALA A 85 -2.11 27.28 19.30
C ALA A 85 -1.01 27.01 20.34
N LYS A 86 -1.26 26.08 21.27
CA LYS A 86 -0.24 25.60 22.19
C LYS A 86 0.69 24.69 21.40
N ALA A 87 1.79 25.25 20.91
CA ALA A 87 2.87 24.46 20.34
C ALA A 87 3.68 23.84 21.49
N THR A 88 3.59 22.53 21.66
CA THR A 88 4.44 21.82 22.61
C THR A 88 5.86 21.74 22.04
N LYS A 89 6.82 22.36 22.75
CA LYS A 89 8.23 22.44 22.36
C LYS A 89 8.87 21.05 22.26
N GLY A 90 9.77 20.93 21.29
CA GLY A 90 11.01 20.18 21.44
C GLY A 90 12.12 20.93 20.69
N PHE A 91 13.24 21.27 21.36
CA PHE A 91 14.47 21.77 20.73
C PHE A 91 15.19 20.71 19.89
N SER A 92 14.46 19.68 19.43
CA SER A 92 14.99 18.61 18.62
C SER A 92 15.22 19.10 17.20
N THR A 93 16.37 18.76 16.63
CA THR A 93 16.64 19.08 15.23
C THR A 93 15.78 18.19 14.34
N GLN A 94 14.88 18.80 13.58
CA GLN A 94 13.98 18.09 12.68
C GLN A 94 14.37 18.31 11.22
N LYS A 95 14.34 17.24 10.42
CA LYS A 95 14.62 17.32 8.99
C LYS A 95 13.91 16.22 8.22
N ILE A 96 13.60 16.50 6.96
CA ILE A 96 13.15 15.49 6.01
C ILE A 96 14.19 15.24 4.92
N LYS A 97 14.26 14.00 4.45
CA LYS A 97 15.00 13.63 3.24
C LYS A 97 14.08 12.93 2.25
N LEU A 98 14.13 13.39 1.00
CA LEU A 98 13.49 12.69 -0.11
C LEU A 98 14.43 11.62 -0.66
N ARG A 99 13.91 10.42 -0.87
CA ARG A 99 14.63 9.29 -1.49
C ARG A 99 13.83 8.78 -2.68
N LYS A 100 14.55 8.33 -3.71
CA LYS A 100 13.95 7.59 -4.83
C LYS A 100 14.11 6.09 -4.56
N THR A 101 13.05 5.34 -4.78
CA THR A 101 13.01 3.88 -4.66
C THR A 101 12.41 3.27 -5.93
N ASP A 102 12.45 1.95 -6.06
CA ASP A 102 11.86 1.20 -7.17
C ASP A 102 10.31 1.13 -7.12
N PHE A 103 9.71 1.57 -6.02
CA PHE A 103 8.25 1.63 -5.83
C PHE A 103 7.74 3.08 -5.62
N GLY A 104 8.56 4.07 -5.95
CA GLY A 104 8.20 5.49 -5.89
C GLY A 104 9.14 6.33 -5.03
N GLN A 105 8.69 7.52 -4.63
CA GLN A 105 9.45 8.40 -3.75
C GLN A 105 9.04 8.23 -2.29
N THR A 106 10.02 8.32 -1.40
CA THR A 106 9.79 8.23 0.05
C THR A 106 10.36 9.44 0.77
N ILE A 107 9.74 9.79 1.90
CA ILE A 107 10.21 10.78 2.85
C ILE A 107 10.71 10.05 4.09
N GLU A 108 11.94 10.34 4.48
CA GLU A 108 12.49 9.97 5.78
C GLU A 108 12.39 11.21 6.69
N TYR A 109 11.58 11.11 7.74
CA TYR A 109 11.49 12.13 8.80
C TYR A 109 12.48 11.79 9.90
N TYR A 110 13.35 12.75 10.22
CA TYR A 110 14.36 12.61 11.26
C TYR A 110 14.09 13.58 12.41
N GLN A 111 14.27 13.06 13.61
CA GLN A 111 14.32 13.82 14.86
C GLN A 111 15.63 13.46 15.56
N ASP A 112 16.45 14.46 15.87
CA ASP A 112 17.76 14.29 16.53
C ASP A 112 18.66 13.27 15.82
N LYS A 113 18.75 13.42 14.50
CA LYS A 113 19.54 12.58 13.57
C LYS A 113 19.07 11.11 13.47
N LYS A 114 18.09 10.66 14.24
CA LYS A 114 17.46 9.34 14.11
C LYS A 114 16.26 9.42 13.19
N ILE A 115 15.97 8.34 12.46
CA ILE A 115 14.73 8.25 11.66
C ILE A 115 13.60 8.07 12.66
N ALA A 116 12.75 9.08 12.78
CA ALA A 116 11.54 9.03 13.58
C ALA A 116 10.42 8.35 12.79
N ASP A 117 10.38 8.57 11.47
CA ASP A 117 9.32 8.05 10.64
C ASP A 117 9.72 7.93 9.17
N LYS A 118 8.97 7.13 8.42
CA LYS A 118 9.16 6.95 6.99
C LYS A 118 7.81 6.87 6.28
N PHE A 119 7.71 7.59 5.19
CA PHE A 119 6.51 7.65 4.38
C PHE A 119 6.83 7.39 2.91
N ARG A 120 5.91 6.75 2.21
CA ARG A 120 5.85 6.80 0.76
C ARG A 120 4.92 7.93 0.33
N ILE A 121 5.32 8.64 -0.70
CA ILE A 121 4.48 9.64 -1.36
C ILE A 121 3.48 8.90 -2.23
N ILE A 122 2.19 9.05 -1.96
CA ILE A 122 1.12 8.53 -2.80
C ILE A 122 0.81 9.55 -3.90
N GLU A 123 0.54 10.79 -3.49
CA GLU A 123 -0.01 11.81 -4.38
C GLU A 123 0.31 13.23 -3.88
N LEU A 124 0.52 14.15 -4.80
CA LEU A 124 0.51 15.59 -4.55
C LEU A 124 -0.35 16.26 -5.63
N ASN A 125 -1.51 16.74 -5.23
CA ASN A 125 -2.38 17.57 -6.05
C ASN A 125 -2.11 19.06 -5.73
N LYS A 126 -1.95 19.90 -6.76
CA LYS A 126 -1.69 21.34 -6.65
C LYS A 126 -2.82 22.21 -7.18
N ASP A 127 -4.04 21.70 -7.16
CA ASP A 127 -5.23 22.48 -7.47
C ASP A 127 -5.54 23.50 -6.35
N VAL A 128 -6.76 24.05 -6.34
CA VAL A 128 -7.20 25.14 -5.44
C VAL A 128 -6.96 24.84 -3.95
N LYS A 129 -7.10 23.59 -3.53
CA LYS A 129 -6.71 23.08 -2.21
C LYS A 129 -5.59 22.08 -2.44
N SER A 130 -4.33 22.50 -2.28
CA SER A 130 -3.22 21.58 -2.51
C SER A 130 -3.30 20.45 -1.49
N GLU A 131 -3.30 19.22 -1.99
CA GLU A 131 -3.48 18.01 -1.20
C GLU A 131 -2.25 17.14 -1.34
N PHE A 132 -1.76 16.65 -0.20
CA PHE A 132 -0.58 15.82 -0.13
C PHE A 132 -0.88 14.54 0.63
N LYS A 133 -0.87 13.40 -0.09
CA LYS A 133 -1.17 12.08 0.48
C LYS A 133 0.10 11.28 0.68
N LEU A 134 0.24 10.75 1.88
CA LEU A 134 1.36 9.94 2.32
C LEU A 134 0.88 8.60 2.83
N MET A 135 1.70 7.57 2.64
CA MET A 135 1.51 6.26 3.25
C MET A 135 2.64 6.00 4.23
N ARG A 136 2.30 5.69 5.48
CA ARG A 136 3.24 5.31 6.52
C ARG A 136 3.80 3.92 6.24
N PHE A 137 5.08 3.70 6.58
CA PHE A 137 5.68 2.38 6.46
C PHE A 137 5.10 1.43 7.52
N ASP A 138 4.49 0.34 7.06
CA ASP A 138 3.98 -0.73 7.90
C ASP A 138 5.11 -1.65 8.42
N LYS A 139 4.82 -2.37 9.51
CA LYS A 139 5.73 -3.40 10.04
C LYS A 139 5.41 -4.75 9.42
N LEU A 140 6.44 -5.54 9.13
CA LEU A 140 6.28 -6.91 8.62
C LEU A 140 5.45 -7.81 9.53
N SER A 141 5.54 -7.61 10.85
CA SER A 141 4.75 -8.35 11.83
C SER A 141 3.23 -8.18 11.66
N GLU A 142 2.78 -7.11 11.01
CA GLU A 142 1.36 -6.85 10.79
C GLU A 142 0.78 -7.68 9.65
N GLN A 143 1.63 -8.12 8.71
CA GLN A 143 1.28 -8.97 7.55
C GLN A 143 0.10 -8.42 6.73
N LYS A 144 0.05 -7.09 6.55
CA LYS A 144 -1.07 -6.39 5.91
C LYS A 144 -1.38 -6.88 4.49
N VAL A 145 -0.35 -7.10 3.68
CA VAL A 145 -0.51 -7.58 2.30
C VAL A 145 -1.14 -8.97 2.27
N TYR A 146 -0.62 -9.90 3.10
CA TYR A 146 -1.18 -11.25 3.22
C TYR A 146 -2.67 -11.19 3.58
N LYS A 147 -3.02 -10.47 4.66
CA LYS A 147 -4.40 -10.37 5.16
C LYS A 147 -5.35 -9.75 4.13
N TYR A 148 -4.89 -8.71 3.42
CA TYR A 148 -5.69 -8.06 2.39
C TYR A 148 -5.97 -9.01 1.21
N VAL A 149 -4.94 -9.70 0.71
CA VAL A 149 -5.10 -10.67 -0.38
C VAL A 149 -6.00 -11.83 0.05
N ASP A 150 -5.83 -12.33 1.28
CA ASP A 150 -6.64 -13.39 1.84
C ASP A 150 -8.13 -13.00 1.91
N SER A 151 -8.42 -11.80 2.42
CA SER A 151 -9.76 -11.21 2.43
C SER A 151 -10.34 -11.05 1.02
N LEU A 152 -9.52 -10.61 0.06
CA LEU A 152 -9.95 -10.48 -1.34
C LEU A 152 -10.30 -11.83 -1.95
N VAL A 153 -9.54 -12.88 -1.65
CA VAL A 153 -9.85 -14.26 -2.09
C VAL A 153 -11.18 -14.72 -1.50
N PHE A 154 -11.40 -14.56 -0.19
CA PHE A 154 -12.68 -14.93 0.44
C PHE A 154 -13.87 -14.19 -0.17
N LYS A 155 -13.70 -12.90 -0.47
CA LYS A 155 -14.73 -12.09 -1.13
C LYS A 155 -15.05 -12.62 -2.52
N VAL A 156 -14.03 -12.94 -3.32
CA VAL A 156 -14.22 -13.48 -4.68
C VAL A 156 -14.90 -14.84 -4.65
N LEU A 157 -14.61 -15.66 -3.64
CA LEU A 157 -15.22 -16.97 -3.45
C LEU A 157 -16.63 -16.92 -2.84
N ASN A 158 -17.17 -15.73 -2.55
CA ASN A 158 -18.46 -15.52 -1.86
C ASN A 158 -18.58 -16.34 -0.56
N TYR A 159 -17.50 -16.41 0.23
CA TYR A 159 -17.49 -17.15 1.48
C TYR A 159 -18.41 -16.48 2.53
N ASN A 160 -19.37 -17.25 3.08
CA ASN A 160 -20.20 -16.81 4.20
C ASN A 160 -19.71 -17.48 5.50
N PRO A 161 -19.20 -16.74 6.49
CA PRO A 161 -18.73 -17.31 7.75
C PRO A 161 -19.86 -17.79 8.68
N ASP A 162 -21.09 -17.28 8.51
CA ASP A 162 -22.22 -17.54 9.42
C ASP A 162 -23.13 -18.69 8.95
N SER A 163 -22.87 -19.28 7.78
CA SER A 163 -23.62 -20.45 7.34
C SER A 163 -23.23 -21.67 8.18
N THR A 164 -24.08 -22.03 9.14
CA THR A 164 -24.03 -23.30 9.88
C THR A 164 -24.35 -24.52 9.00
N ASP A 165 -24.76 -24.30 7.75
CA ASP A 165 -24.79 -25.31 6.72
C ASP A 165 -23.37 -25.72 6.31
N SER A 166 -22.86 -26.71 7.03
CA SER A 166 -21.67 -27.50 6.75
C SER A 166 -21.70 -28.29 5.42
N ASN A 167 -22.44 -27.79 4.42
CA ASN A 167 -22.36 -28.26 3.03
C ASN A 167 -21.21 -27.63 2.25
N TYR A 168 -20.63 -26.52 2.75
CA TYR A 168 -19.32 -26.02 2.33
C TYR A 168 -18.31 -26.36 3.42
N GLY A 169 -17.54 -27.43 3.21
CA GLY A 169 -16.48 -27.87 4.12
C GLY A 169 -15.34 -26.86 4.21
N VAL A 170 -15.52 -25.79 4.96
CA VAL A 170 -14.47 -24.87 5.37
C VAL A 170 -14.39 -24.93 6.89
N LYS A 171 -13.56 -25.84 7.40
CA LYS A 171 -13.11 -25.77 8.79
C LYS A 171 -12.07 -24.69 8.86
N ILE A 172 -12.43 -23.54 9.44
CA ILE A 172 -11.45 -22.55 9.88
C ILE A 172 -10.74 -23.16 11.09
N SER A 173 -9.62 -23.83 10.86
CA SER A 173 -8.62 -24.03 11.90
C SER A 173 -7.58 -22.93 11.72
N ASP A 174 -7.38 -22.14 12.76
CA ASP A 174 -6.29 -21.17 12.84
C ASP A 174 -5.01 -21.75 12.22
N SER A 175 -4.46 -21.03 11.24
CA SER A 175 -3.07 -21.19 10.76
C SER A 175 -2.71 -22.36 9.82
N ASN A 176 -3.61 -22.98 9.05
CA ASN A 176 -3.19 -24.01 8.07
C ASN A 176 -3.25 -23.54 6.59
N PRO A 177 -2.12 -23.31 5.90
CA PRO A 177 -2.06 -22.82 4.51
C PRO A 177 -2.44 -23.85 3.43
N ASN A 178 -3.08 -24.98 3.79
CA ASN A 178 -3.40 -26.09 2.91
C ASN A 178 -4.90 -26.46 2.91
N VAL A 179 -5.79 -25.46 3.00
CA VAL A 179 -7.23 -25.70 2.86
C VAL A 179 -7.55 -26.00 1.39
N LYS A 180 -7.76 -27.28 1.06
CA LYS A 180 -8.32 -27.70 -0.23
C LYS A 180 -9.83 -27.51 -0.21
N ILE A 181 -10.31 -26.44 -0.85
CA ILE A 181 -11.74 -26.22 -1.07
C ILE A 181 -12.20 -27.18 -2.17
N LYS A 182 -13.19 -28.03 -1.87
CA LYS A 182 -13.71 -29.05 -2.80
C LYS A 182 -15.08 -28.61 -3.31
N ILE A 183 -15.20 -28.32 -4.61
CA ILE A 183 -16.48 -27.97 -5.26
C ILE A 183 -17.21 -29.25 -5.68
N ARG A 184 -18.54 -29.24 -5.57
CA ARG A 184 -19.46 -30.38 -5.75
C ARG A 184 -19.45 -31.02 -7.16
N ASP A 185 -18.81 -30.42 -8.16
CA ASP A 185 -18.78 -30.91 -9.56
C ASP A 185 -17.67 -31.91 -9.90
N GLY A 186 -17.06 -32.57 -8.90
CA GLY A 186 -16.11 -33.67 -9.15
C GLY A 186 -14.76 -33.26 -9.76
N GLY A 187 -14.55 -31.99 -10.08
CA GLY A 187 -13.26 -31.43 -10.48
C GLY A 187 -12.35 -31.17 -9.28
N ILE A 188 -11.19 -31.85 -9.24
CA ILE A 188 -10.10 -31.55 -8.31
C ILE A 188 -9.39 -30.28 -8.80
N GLY A 189 -10.01 -29.12 -8.60
CA GLY A 189 -9.42 -27.81 -8.89
C GLY A 189 -9.30 -27.00 -7.61
N ASN A 190 -8.19 -26.29 -7.42
CA ASN A 190 -8.12 -25.23 -6.40
C ASN A 190 -9.02 -24.08 -6.88
N PRO A 191 -10.14 -23.75 -6.20
CA PRO A 191 -11.05 -22.72 -6.66
C PRO A 191 -10.50 -21.31 -6.46
N GLU A 192 -9.37 -21.18 -5.76
CA GLU A 192 -8.74 -19.89 -5.54
C GLU A 192 -8.26 -19.25 -6.85
N PRO A 193 -8.36 -17.90 -6.95
CA PRO A 193 -7.77 -17.18 -8.06
C PRO A 193 -6.25 -17.32 -8.04
N LEU A 194 -5.63 -17.27 -9.21
CA LEU A 194 -4.19 -17.29 -9.33
C LEU A 194 -3.60 -16.00 -8.75
N ILE A 195 -2.68 -16.10 -7.80
CA ILE A 195 -2.00 -14.95 -7.24
C ILE A 195 -0.72 -14.69 -8.02
N VAL A 196 -0.58 -13.49 -8.56
CA VAL A 196 0.57 -13.07 -9.37
C VAL A 196 1.21 -11.84 -8.75
N VAL A 197 2.48 -11.95 -8.37
CA VAL A 197 3.27 -10.83 -7.84
C VAL A 197 4.34 -10.44 -8.85
N ASN A 198 4.34 -9.18 -9.30
CA ASN A 198 5.29 -8.65 -10.29
C ASN A 198 5.42 -9.58 -11.53
N GLY A 199 4.29 -10.06 -12.04
CA GLY A 199 4.23 -11.00 -13.17
C GLY A 199 4.64 -12.44 -12.87
N ARG A 200 4.99 -12.78 -11.63
CA ARG A 200 5.34 -14.15 -11.21
C ARG A 200 4.18 -14.81 -10.47
N PRO A 201 3.65 -15.94 -10.95
CA PRO A 201 2.62 -16.67 -10.23
C PRO A 201 3.22 -17.29 -8.96
N LEU A 202 2.54 -17.12 -7.84
CA LEU A 202 2.93 -17.73 -6.57
C LEU A 202 2.37 -19.15 -6.46
N LYS A 203 3.16 -20.06 -5.87
CA LYS A 203 2.70 -21.42 -5.52
C LYS A 203 1.89 -21.45 -4.21
N ASN A 204 2.20 -20.54 -3.29
CA ASN A 204 1.54 -20.40 -1.98
C ASN A 204 1.57 -18.92 -1.54
N ARG A 205 0.88 -18.61 -0.44
CA ARG A 205 0.73 -17.23 0.08
C ARG A 205 1.84 -16.79 1.05
N GLU A 206 2.74 -17.67 1.48
CA GLU A 206 3.80 -17.32 2.45
C GLU A 206 4.67 -16.11 2.02
N PRO A 207 5.07 -15.96 0.73
CA PRO A 207 5.77 -14.76 0.27
C PRO A 207 5.06 -13.45 0.60
N LEU A 208 3.73 -13.43 0.68
CA LEU A 208 2.96 -12.22 0.93
C LEU A 208 3.13 -11.70 2.36
N LYS A 209 3.52 -12.55 3.31
CA LYS A 209 3.79 -12.14 4.71
C LYS A 209 5.07 -11.30 4.83
N GLU A 210 5.97 -11.40 3.86
CA GLU A 210 7.22 -10.63 3.81
C GLU A 210 7.13 -9.36 2.95
N LEU A 211 5.97 -9.11 2.34
CA LEU A 211 5.69 -7.90 1.59
C LEU A 211 5.14 -6.82 2.51
N LEU A 212 5.51 -5.57 2.23
CA LEU A 212 4.96 -4.40 2.89
C LEU A 212 3.89 -3.77 2.02
N LEU A 213 2.83 -3.30 2.67
CA LEU A 213 1.73 -2.61 1.99
C LEU A 213 2.23 -1.30 1.39
N VAL A 214 3.07 -0.55 2.12
CA VAL A 214 3.64 0.72 1.64
C VAL A 214 4.46 0.57 0.35
N GLU A 215 5.11 -0.57 0.15
CA GLU A 215 5.93 -0.85 -1.04
C GLU A 215 5.09 -1.40 -2.20
N THR A 216 3.82 -1.69 -1.95
CA THR A 216 2.87 -2.23 -2.92
C THR A 216 2.07 -1.08 -3.53
N TYR A 217 1.98 -1.03 -4.85
CA TYR A 217 1.33 0.06 -5.58
C TYR A 217 0.10 -0.37 -6.36
N THR A 218 -0.13 -1.68 -6.49
CA THR A 218 -1.36 -2.20 -7.07
C THR A 218 -1.68 -3.54 -6.43
N ILE A 219 -2.93 -3.70 -5.98
CA ILE A 219 -3.55 -4.99 -5.72
C ILE A 219 -4.89 -4.94 -6.42
N LYS A 220 -5.06 -5.75 -7.46
CA LYS A 220 -6.27 -5.77 -8.28
C LYS A 220 -6.71 -7.21 -8.51
N TYR A 221 -8.00 -7.47 -8.35
CA TYR A 221 -8.60 -8.70 -8.86
C TYR A 221 -9.00 -8.50 -10.33
N LEU A 222 -8.61 -9.46 -11.16
CA LEU A 222 -9.01 -9.58 -12.56
C LEU A 222 -9.97 -10.77 -12.67
N THR A 223 -11.11 -10.55 -13.31
CA THR A 223 -12.07 -11.65 -13.55
C THR A 223 -11.48 -12.69 -14.48
N LYS A 224 -12.11 -13.86 -14.57
CA LYS A 224 -11.71 -14.92 -15.50
C LYS A 224 -11.61 -14.40 -16.93
N GLU A 225 -12.56 -13.58 -17.36
CA GLU A 225 -12.65 -13.01 -18.70
C GLU A 225 -11.48 -12.04 -18.96
N GLU A 226 -11.17 -11.18 -17.99
CA GLU A 226 -10.07 -10.21 -18.10
C GLU A 226 -8.69 -10.89 -18.09
N SER A 227 -8.56 -12.02 -17.39
CA SER A 227 -7.27 -12.65 -17.11
C SER A 227 -6.95 -13.84 -18.02
N ALA A 228 -7.94 -14.46 -18.67
CA ALA A 228 -7.74 -15.60 -19.56
C ALA A 228 -6.81 -15.28 -20.74
N SER A 229 -6.89 -14.06 -21.28
CA SER A 229 -6.02 -13.60 -22.38
C SER A 229 -4.55 -13.46 -21.98
N ILE A 230 -4.27 -13.28 -20.68
CA ILE A 230 -2.92 -13.02 -20.15
C ILE A 230 -2.31 -14.29 -19.54
N TYR A 231 -3.10 -15.08 -18.82
CA TYR A 231 -2.62 -16.21 -18.00
C TYR A 231 -3.20 -17.57 -18.44
N GLY A 232 -4.04 -17.60 -19.46
CA GLY A 232 -4.60 -18.82 -20.05
C GLY A 232 -5.43 -19.63 -19.05
N SER A 233 -5.37 -20.96 -19.16
CA SER A 233 -6.11 -21.90 -18.31
C SER A 233 -5.78 -21.80 -16.82
N ARG A 234 -4.65 -21.18 -16.45
CA ARG A 234 -4.26 -20.99 -15.04
C ARG A 234 -5.10 -19.93 -14.33
N ALA A 235 -5.80 -19.08 -15.08
CA ALA A 235 -6.68 -18.04 -14.56
C ALA A 235 -8.16 -18.43 -14.62
N ILE A 236 -8.46 -19.73 -14.58
CA ILE A 236 -9.83 -20.26 -14.67
C ILE A 236 -10.78 -19.67 -13.61
N ASN A 237 -10.24 -19.27 -12.45
CA ASN A 237 -10.97 -18.65 -11.34
C ASN A 237 -10.59 -17.17 -11.13
N GLY A 238 -10.03 -16.51 -12.15
CA GLY A 238 -9.53 -15.15 -12.07
C GLY A 238 -8.10 -15.05 -11.52
N VAL A 239 -7.62 -13.81 -11.38
CA VAL A 239 -6.24 -13.49 -10.96
C VAL A 239 -6.23 -12.36 -9.95
N VAL A 240 -5.51 -12.54 -8.83
CA VAL A 240 -5.11 -11.43 -7.97
C VAL A 240 -3.74 -10.94 -8.44
N LEU A 241 -3.73 -9.79 -9.12
CA LEU A 241 -2.54 -9.11 -9.57
C LEU A 241 -2.02 -8.19 -8.46
N LEU A 242 -0.78 -8.42 -8.05
CA LEU A 242 -0.08 -7.60 -7.07
C LEU A 242 1.20 -7.05 -7.67
N LEU A 243 1.38 -5.73 -7.59
CA LEU A 243 2.58 -5.04 -8.04
C LEU A 243 3.23 -4.30 -6.87
N THR A 244 4.50 -4.59 -6.62
CA THR A 244 5.26 -4.16 -5.44
C THR A 244 6.73 -3.93 -5.76
N SER A 245 7.54 -3.52 -4.78
CA SER A 245 8.99 -3.36 -4.90
C SER A 245 9.65 -4.59 -5.53
N GLU A 246 10.27 -4.40 -6.69
CA GLU A 246 11.10 -5.39 -7.37
C GLU A 246 12.26 -5.85 -6.49
N LYS A 247 12.92 -4.90 -5.80
CA LYS A 247 14.07 -5.22 -4.94
C LYS A 247 13.66 -6.09 -3.77
N ARG A 248 12.53 -5.79 -3.11
CA ARG A 248 12.01 -6.62 -2.02
C ARG A 248 11.55 -7.97 -2.54
N PHE A 249 10.72 -7.98 -3.58
CA PHE A 249 10.16 -9.21 -4.10
C PHE A 249 11.24 -10.17 -4.62
N LYS A 250 12.29 -9.69 -5.28
CA LYS A 250 13.44 -10.53 -5.68
C LYS A 250 14.12 -11.23 -4.50
N LYS A 251 14.22 -10.58 -3.33
CA LYS A 251 14.80 -11.21 -2.12
C LYS A 251 13.90 -12.31 -1.60
N ILE A 252 12.60 -12.06 -1.51
CA ILE A 252 11.60 -13.03 -1.05
C ILE A 252 11.50 -14.20 -2.03
N TRP A 253 11.46 -13.93 -3.34
CA TRP A 253 11.40 -14.95 -4.37
C TRP A 253 12.61 -15.89 -4.35
N LYS A 254 13.80 -15.41 -3.99
CA LYS A 254 14.97 -16.28 -3.79
C LYS A 254 14.79 -17.26 -2.63
N LYS A 255 14.02 -16.89 -1.61
CA LYS A 255 13.73 -17.70 -0.43
C LYS A 255 12.62 -18.73 -0.69
N TYR A 256 11.56 -18.34 -1.40
CA TYR A 256 10.33 -19.14 -1.55
C TYR A 256 10.04 -19.65 -2.96
N GLY A 257 10.69 -19.09 -3.99
CA GLY A 257 10.39 -19.30 -5.40
C GLY A 257 11.14 -20.47 -6.05
N ARG A 258 11.65 -21.41 -5.25
CA ARG A 258 12.15 -22.71 -5.72
C ARG A 258 11.04 -23.73 -5.59
#